data_AF-A0A093QAJ7-F1
#
_entry.id   AF-A0A093QAJ7-F1
#
_cell.length_a   1.000
_cell.length_b   1.000
_cell.length_c   1.000
_cell.angle_alpha   90.00
_cell.angle_beta   90.00
_cell.angle_gamma   90.00
#
_symmetry.space_group_name_H-M   'P 1'
#
loop_
_entity.id
_entity.type
_entity.pdbx_description
1 polymer ?
#
loop_
_entity_poly.entity_id
_entity_poly.type
_entity_poly.pdbx_seq_one_letter_code
_entity_poly.pdbx_strand_id
1 'polypeptide(L)'
;QSSVPSLTSEPDSTMLVPAGDRYTMIDFATAYFREAQSMQGLQEMSAEKKSIAGLVRHTKVPIQMSLLWYSDSELNELATKNFQTLMRLMGDQPKHKDQTEVECIYEILKLCKEKEHLHDEIYCQVIKQVTHNPNQESLLRGWLVLNLLTGYFLPTKTLMPYATKFLQLASSDPSSTHQDIAKICQSNLRKNFMYGGRRNLPFPVEMEALLKGHGARRLVILMPGGMEYLTRIRTFTVAKELLQEICEQMGVVEQEEIQDFFLFAIRTDKKNLGKIVKPIKPEEYLHDYLLEDKMVTLTLRRLTWTTPLHFENQIYTDVHYGQVLWDYLNGRILLTQSKETEMQVGLLAMLQHWAKPEQQNSAPS
;
A
#
# COMPACT_ATOMS: atom_id res chain seq x y z
N GLN A 1 -3.92 -1.83 -30.02
CA GLN A 1 -3.85 -0.59 -29.23
C GLN A 1 -4.67 -0.83 -27.97
N SER A 2 -4.00 -1.16 -26.85
CA SER A 2 -4.68 -1.58 -25.62
C SER A 2 -5.15 -0.37 -24.82
N SER A 3 -6.47 -0.23 -24.73
CA SER A 3 -7.16 0.65 -23.79
C SER A 3 -7.06 0.07 -22.38
N VAL A 4 -6.51 0.85 -21.46
CA VAL A 4 -6.49 0.60 -20.02
C VAL A 4 -7.91 0.80 -19.49
N PRO A 5 -8.53 -0.15 -18.75
CA PRO A 5 -9.78 0.12 -18.06
C PRO A 5 -9.52 0.95 -16.81
N SER A 6 -10.30 2.03 -16.71
CA SER A 6 -10.45 2.98 -15.62
C SER A 6 -10.82 2.32 -14.30
N LEU A 7 -10.12 2.72 -13.23
CA LEU A 7 -10.45 2.46 -11.83
C LEU A 7 -11.90 2.90 -11.53
N THR A 8 -12.76 1.94 -11.20
CA THR A 8 -14.08 2.18 -10.64
C THR A 8 -13.96 2.60 -9.18
N SER A 9 -14.68 3.66 -8.84
CA SER A 9 -14.74 4.31 -7.54
C SER A 9 -15.52 3.47 -6.53
N GLU A 10 -14.87 3.07 -5.44
CA GLU A 10 -15.55 2.62 -4.22
C GLU A 10 -16.35 3.78 -3.58
N PRO A 11 -17.43 3.48 -2.84
CA PRO A 11 -18.32 4.50 -2.29
C PRO A 11 -17.60 5.39 -1.27
N ASP A 12 -17.70 6.70 -1.51
CA ASP A 12 -17.28 7.77 -0.60
C ASP A 12 -18.00 7.64 0.75
N SER A 13 -17.35 7.00 1.72
CA SER A 13 -17.74 7.16 3.11
C SER A 13 -16.53 7.03 4.03
N THR A 14 -16.45 8.00 4.94
CA THR A 14 -15.42 8.25 5.97
C THR A 14 -14.07 8.78 5.46
N MET A 15 -13.84 10.08 5.69
CA MET A 15 -12.62 10.91 5.54
C MET A 15 -12.73 12.08 4.54
N LEU A 16 -13.90 12.40 3.99
CA LEU A 16 -14.08 13.67 3.26
C LEU A 16 -14.23 14.83 4.27
N VAL A 17 -13.22 15.70 4.31
CA VAL A 17 -13.32 16.97 5.05
C VAL A 17 -14.06 17.97 4.15
N PRO A 18 -15.06 18.71 4.66
CA PRO A 18 -15.80 19.66 3.84
C PRO A 18 -14.87 20.67 3.14
N ALA A 19 -15.23 21.06 1.91
CA ALA A 19 -14.52 22.04 1.07
C ALA A 19 -14.65 23.51 1.58
N GLY A 20 -14.58 23.73 2.89
CA GLY A 20 -14.52 25.06 3.50
C GLY A 20 -13.08 25.43 3.89
N ASP A 21 -12.84 26.68 4.32
CA ASP A 21 -11.51 27.19 4.72
C ASP A 21 -10.99 26.63 6.06
N ARG A 22 -11.68 25.68 6.69
CA ARG A 22 -11.29 25.09 7.98
C ARG A 22 -10.33 23.92 7.81
N TYR A 23 -9.49 23.66 8.81
CA TYR A 23 -8.51 22.58 8.80
C TYR A 23 -7.34 22.78 7.84
N THR A 24 -6.95 24.02 7.57
CA THR A 24 -5.70 24.27 6.85
C THR A 24 -4.49 24.04 7.75
N MET A 25 -3.34 23.70 7.17
CA MET A 25 -2.11 23.60 7.97
C MET A 25 -1.73 24.91 8.65
N ILE A 26 -2.18 26.06 8.13
CA ILE A 26 -2.05 27.37 8.76
C ILE A 26 -2.86 27.42 10.06
N ASP A 27 -4.11 26.93 10.05
CA ASP A 27 -4.94 26.84 11.26
C ASP A 27 -4.30 25.94 12.31
N PHE A 28 -3.76 24.79 11.88
CA PHE A 28 -3.05 23.87 12.78
C PHE A 28 -1.81 24.53 13.38
N ALA A 29 -0.97 25.16 12.57
CA ALA A 29 0.22 25.85 13.05
C ALA A 29 -0.13 26.98 14.04
N THR A 30 -1.20 27.73 13.76
CA THR A 30 -1.68 28.80 14.66
C THR A 30 -2.04 28.26 16.05
N ALA A 31 -2.60 27.06 16.12
CA ALA A 31 -3.03 26.47 17.39
C ALA A 31 -1.91 25.70 18.10
N TYR A 32 -1.03 25.01 17.37
CA TYR A 32 -0.15 23.98 17.95
C TYR A 32 1.35 24.21 17.73
N PHE A 33 1.79 25.10 16.84
CA PHE A 33 3.22 25.34 16.65
C PHE A 33 3.75 26.24 17.76
N ARG A 34 4.92 25.87 18.29
CA ARG A 34 5.63 26.59 19.36
C ARG A 34 5.82 28.07 19.04
N GLU A 35 6.29 28.37 17.84
CA GLU A 35 6.56 29.75 17.41
C GLU A 35 5.28 30.58 17.33
N ALA A 36 4.17 30.01 16.85
CA ALA A 36 2.89 30.71 16.78
C ALA A 36 2.31 31.00 18.17
N GLN A 37 2.41 30.04 19.10
CA GLN A 37 1.98 30.23 20.49
C GLN A 37 2.82 31.30 21.22
N SER A 38 4.11 31.40 20.91
CA SER A 38 4.98 32.46 21.46
C SER A 38 4.64 33.84 20.89
N MET A 39 4.12 33.91 19.65
CA MET A 39 3.72 35.18 19.03
C MET A 39 2.37 35.69 19.52
N GLN A 40 1.44 34.81 19.91
CA GLN A 40 0.10 35.18 20.44
C GLN A 40 0.14 35.97 21.76
N GLY A 41 1.27 36.01 22.47
CA GLY A 41 1.47 36.85 23.65
C GLY A 41 1.72 38.33 23.35
N LEU A 42 1.88 38.71 22.07
CA LEU A 42 2.09 40.08 21.60
C LEU A 42 0.89 40.48 20.72
N GLN A 43 0.34 41.68 20.93
CA GLN A 43 -0.98 42.09 20.47
C GLN A 43 -1.11 42.29 18.93
N GLU A 44 -2.18 41.73 18.37
CA GLU A 44 -2.83 41.85 17.04
C GLU A 44 -2.20 42.71 15.92
N MET A 45 -2.00 42.14 14.70
CA MET A 45 -2.33 42.75 13.39
C MET A 45 -2.07 41.81 12.17
N SER A 46 -2.70 42.11 11.02
CA SER A 46 -2.72 41.34 9.75
C SER A 46 -1.37 40.92 9.13
N ALA A 47 -0.25 41.45 9.61
CA ALA A 47 1.10 41.03 9.25
C ALA A 47 1.44 39.62 9.79
N GLU A 48 0.80 39.18 10.87
CA GLU A 48 1.03 37.87 11.50
C GLU A 48 0.57 36.69 10.63
N LYS A 49 -0.52 36.83 9.85
CA LYS A 49 -0.93 35.76 8.93
C LYS A 49 0.15 35.45 7.87
N LYS A 50 0.92 36.46 7.44
CA LYS A 50 2.10 36.26 6.56
C LYS A 50 3.26 35.60 7.30
N SER A 51 3.44 35.91 8.59
CA SER A 51 4.43 35.26 9.47
C SER A 51 4.11 33.77 9.66
N ILE A 52 2.87 33.43 10.02
CA ILE A 52 2.42 32.05 10.25
C ILE A 52 2.42 31.23 8.96
N ALA A 53 2.04 31.84 7.83
CA ALA A 53 2.18 31.19 6.53
C ALA A 53 3.65 30.79 6.25
N GLY A 54 4.63 31.55 6.75
CA GLY A 54 6.05 31.18 6.69
C GLY A 54 6.39 29.94 7.53
N LEU A 55 5.72 29.74 8.67
CA LEU A 55 5.95 28.60 9.55
C LEU A 55 5.56 27.26 8.91
N VAL A 56 4.58 27.26 8.01
CA VAL A 56 4.13 26.05 7.30
C VAL A 56 4.77 25.86 5.93
N ARG A 57 5.65 26.78 5.50
CA ARG A 57 6.32 26.75 4.19
C ARG A 57 7.71 26.13 4.25
N HIS A 58 8.16 25.65 3.10
CA HIS A 58 9.51 25.14 2.89
C HIS A 58 10.56 26.14 3.39
N THR A 59 11.60 25.62 4.03
CA THR A 59 12.77 26.38 4.43
C THR A 59 14.04 25.63 4.07
N LYS A 60 15.09 26.39 3.74
CA LYS A 60 16.46 25.89 3.57
C LYS A 60 17.27 25.95 4.87
N VAL A 61 16.71 26.54 5.93
CA VAL A 61 17.36 26.70 7.22
C VAL A 61 16.88 25.58 8.16
N PRO A 62 17.80 24.80 8.76
CA PRO A 62 17.44 23.80 9.76
C PRO A 62 16.74 24.42 10.97
N ILE A 63 15.68 23.76 11.44
CA ILE A 63 15.00 24.15 12.68
C ILE A 63 15.92 23.94 13.89
N GLN A 64 15.86 24.86 14.85
CA GLN A 64 16.63 24.80 16.10
C GLN A 64 15.86 24.11 17.22
N MET A 65 14.53 24.09 17.14
CA MET A 65 13.62 23.37 18.04
C MET A 65 12.54 22.67 17.21
N SER A 66 11.82 21.72 17.81
CA SER A 66 10.65 21.08 17.18
C SER A 66 9.58 22.12 16.81
N LEU A 67 8.81 21.82 15.77
CA LEU A 67 7.67 22.64 15.35
C LEU A 67 6.58 22.62 16.43
N LEU A 68 6.27 21.44 16.94
CA LEU A 68 5.35 21.22 18.05
C LEU A 68 6.04 21.42 19.41
N TRP A 69 5.25 21.74 20.42
CA TRP A 69 5.76 21.84 21.78
C TRP A 69 5.90 20.46 22.43
N TYR A 70 7.08 20.16 22.95
CA TYR A 70 7.37 19.00 23.79
C TYR A 70 8.05 19.47 25.09
N SER A 71 7.60 18.94 26.23
CA SER A 71 8.23 19.15 27.54
C SER A 71 9.57 18.44 27.66
N ASP A 72 9.70 17.28 27.00
CA ASP A 72 10.91 16.46 27.01
C ASP A 72 11.96 17.02 26.05
N SER A 73 13.15 17.32 26.59
CA SER A 73 14.29 17.81 25.81
C SER A 73 14.77 16.77 24.78
N GLU A 74 14.71 15.47 25.10
CA GLU A 74 15.12 14.40 24.19
C GLU A 74 14.24 14.38 22.92
N LEU A 75 12.92 14.55 23.08
CA LEU A 75 12.00 14.62 21.94
C LEU A 75 12.28 15.84 21.04
N ASN A 76 12.65 16.98 21.63
CA ASN A 76 13.04 18.17 20.88
C ASN A 76 14.34 17.93 20.08
N GLU A 77 15.34 17.28 20.68
CA GLU A 77 16.59 16.94 20.01
C GLU A 77 16.35 15.93 18.87
N LEU A 78 15.55 14.90 19.11
CA LEU A 78 15.19 13.92 18.08
C LEU A 78 14.41 14.56 16.92
N ALA A 79 13.49 15.49 17.20
CA ALA A 79 12.74 16.23 16.18
C ALA A 79 13.66 17.10 15.31
N THR A 80 14.59 17.84 15.91
CA THR A 80 15.53 18.69 15.16
C THR A 80 16.49 17.85 14.32
N LYS A 81 16.98 16.73 14.87
CA LYS A 81 17.79 15.76 14.13
C LYS A 81 17.01 15.15 12.96
N ASN A 82 15.75 14.78 13.16
CA ASN A 82 14.89 14.26 12.10
C ASN A 82 14.72 15.27 10.96
N PHE A 83 14.51 16.55 11.30
CA PHE A 83 14.38 17.60 10.29
C PHE A 83 15.67 17.73 9.46
N GLN A 84 16.84 17.65 10.10
CA GLN A 84 18.11 17.65 9.37
C GLN A 84 18.26 16.42 8.46
N THR A 85 17.89 15.22 8.93
CA THR A 85 17.90 14.00 8.11
C THR A 85 16.95 14.14 6.91
N LEU A 86 15.74 14.69 7.11
CA LEU A 86 14.81 15.00 6.03
C LEU A 86 15.40 15.97 5.02
N MET A 87 16.04 17.06 5.46
CA MET A 87 16.66 18.03 4.56
C MET A 87 17.83 17.42 3.76
N ARG A 88 18.65 16.55 4.38
CA ARG A 88 19.73 15.83 3.67
C ARG A 88 19.17 14.89 2.60
N LEU A 89 18.09 14.17 2.94
CA LEU A 89 17.38 13.32 1.98
C LEU A 89 16.84 14.14 0.81
N MET A 90 16.22 15.28 1.09
CA MET A 90 15.64 16.17 0.07
C MET A 90 16.69 16.95 -0.74
N GLY A 91 17.97 16.91 -0.35
CA GLY A 91 19.04 17.65 -1.01
C GLY A 91 19.11 19.13 -0.63
N ASP A 92 18.38 19.55 0.41
CA ASP A 92 18.38 20.92 0.95
C ASP A 92 19.59 21.20 1.86
N GLN A 93 20.27 20.15 2.33
CA GLN A 93 21.46 20.22 3.18
C GLN A 93 22.53 19.24 2.67
N PRO A 94 23.84 19.54 2.88
CA PRO A 94 24.91 18.65 2.47
C PRO A 94 24.79 17.29 3.16
N LYS A 95 24.94 16.21 2.39
CA LYS A 95 24.98 14.85 2.91
C LYS A 95 26.30 14.61 3.64
N HIS A 96 26.29 13.71 4.63
CA HIS A 96 27.53 13.15 5.16
C HIS A 96 28.21 12.31 4.09
N LYS A 97 29.55 12.20 4.14
CA LYS A 97 30.35 11.57 3.07
C LYS A 97 29.90 10.14 2.70
N ASP A 98 29.32 9.41 3.64
CA ASP A 98 28.93 8.01 3.47
C ASP A 98 27.42 7.75 3.63
N GLN A 99 26.59 8.79 3.84
CA GLN A 99 25.15 8.60 4.09
C GLN A 99 24.35 8.50 2.80
N THR A 100 23.68 7.38 2.58
CA THR A 100 22.80 7.14 1.43
C THR A 100 21.39 7.68 1.65
N GLU A 101 20.64 7.87 0.55
CA GLU A 101 19.24 8.30 0.63
C GLU A 101 18.34 7.25 1.31
N VAL A 102 18.64 5.98 1.07
CA VAL A 102 17.96 4.84 1.69
C VAL A 102 18.17 4.85 3.21
N GLU A 103 19.38 5.12 3.67
CA GLU A 103 19.68 5.23 5.11
C GLU A 103 18.93 6.40 5.76
N CYS A 104 18.87 7.58 5.12
CA CYS A 104 18.07 8.69 5.64
C CYS A 104 16.59 8.31 5.80
N ILE A 105 16.01 7.60 4.83
CA ILE A 105 14.62 7.14 4.92
C ILE A 105 14.47 6.16 6.09
N TYR A 106 15.37 5.19 6.23
CA TYR A 106 15.30 4.24 7.34
C TYR A 106 15.48 4.90 8.70
N GLU A 107 16.33 5.91 8.83
CA GLU A 107 16.45 6.71 10.07
C GLU A 107 15.11 7.35 10.45
N ILE A 108 14.43 8.00 9.50
CA ILE A 108 13.12 8.62 9.72
C ILE A 108 12.07 7.57 10.12
N LEU A 109 11.96 6.48 9.36
CA LEU A 109 10.96 5.43 9.62
C LEU A 109 11.22 4.69 10.94
N LYS A 110 12.49 4.49 11.30
CA LYS A 110 12.88 3.88 12.58
C LYS A 110 12.51 4.81 13.74
N LEU A 111 12.75 6.11 13.62
CA LEU A 111 12.33 7.08 14.63
C LEU A 111 10.82 7.05 14.85
N CYS A 112 10.02 7.02 13.77
CA CYS A 112 8.57 6.88 13.88
C CYS A 112 8.16 5.58 14.59
N LYS A 113 8.88 4.48 14.36
CA LYS A 113 8.59 3.17 14.98
C LYS A 113 8.94 3.15 16.48
N GLU A 114 9.97 3.89 16.89
CA GLU A 114 10.46 3.90 18.28
C GLU A 114 9.76 4.98 19.13
N LYS A 115 9.30 6.08 18.52
CA LYS A 115 8.78 7.25 19.22
C LYS A 115 7.44 7.71 18.63
N GLU A 116 6.35 7.06 19.04
CA GLU A 116 4.99 7.38 18.56
C GLU A 116 4.58 8.84 18.80
N HIS A 117 5.07 9.46 19.88
CA HIS A 117 4.80 10.87 20.19
C HIS A 117 5.35 11.87 19.16
N LEU A 118 6.26 11.44 18.28
CA LEU A 118 6.83 12.27 17.22
C LEU A 118 6.08 12.17 15.90
N HIS A 119 5.03 11.33 15.78
CA HIS A 119 4.32 11.17 14.51
C HIS A 119 3.82 12.50 13.95
N ASP A 120 3.10 13.30 14.75
CA ASP A 120 2.57 14.59 14.30
C ASP A 120 3.68 15.57 13.93
N GLU A 121 4.78 15.60 14.68
CA GLU A 121 5.94 16.44 14.38
C GLU A 121 6.54 16.05 13.03
N ILE A 122 6.78 14.77 12.80
CA ILE A 122 7.39 14.27 11.55
C ILE A 122 6.46 14.54 10.37
N TYR A 123 5.15 14.35 10.52
CA TYR A 123 4.16 14.75 9.52
C TYR A 123 4.23 16.26 9.22
N CYS A 124 4.25 17.09 10.26
CA CYS A 124 4.33 18.55 10.11
C CYS A 124 5.61 18.99 9.41
N GLN A 125 6.75 18.40 9.77
CA GLN A 125 8.05 18.66 9.15
C GLN A 125 8.04 18.34 7.65
N VAL A 126 7.51 17.17 7.27
CA VAL A 126 7.42 16.77 5.86
C VAL A 126 6.45 17.68 5.10
N ILE A 127 5.25 17.91 5.64
CA ILE A 127 4.24 18.81 5.05
C ILE A 127 4.83 20.22 4.86
N LYS A 128 5.55 20.74 5.85
CA LYS A 128 6.26 22.01 5.76
C LYS A 128 7.24 22.02 4.58
N GLN A 129 8.09 21.00 4.45
CA GLN A 129 9.10 20.95 3.41
C GLN A 129 8.54 20.71 1.99
N VAL A 130 7.34 20.15 1.84
CA VAL A 130 6.68 20.05 0.52
C VAL A 130 5.79 21.26 0.18
N THR A 131 5.43 22.08 1.18
CA THR A 131 4.57 23.25 0.98
C THR A 131 5.36 24.42 0.38
N HIS A 132 5.00 24.83 -0.84
CA HIS A 132 5.67 25.90 -1.59
C HIS A 132 7.19 25.66 -1.77
N ASN A 133 7.61 24.40 -1.96
CA ASN A 133 9.00 24.08 -2.26
C ASN A 133 9.35 24.46 -3.71
N PRO A 134 10.33 25.35 -3.94
CA PRO A 134 10.70 25.78 -5.29
C PRO A 134 11.55 24.74 -6.06
N ASN A 135 12.14 23.75 -5.37
CA ASN A 135 12.97 22.72 -5.98
C ASN A 135 12.12 21.45 -6.21
N GLN A 136 11.92 21.10 -7.47
CA GLN A 136 11.08 19.96 -7.86
C GLN A 136 11.63 18.61 -7.39
N GLU A 137 12.95 18.40 -7.42
CA GLU A 137 13.56 17.15 -6.98
C GLU A 137 13.42 16.98 -5.46
N SER A 138 13.72 18.05 -4.71
CA SER A 138 13.47 18.13 -3.28
C SER A 138 12.00 17.84 -2.96
N LEU A 139 11.08 18.51 -3.66
CA LEU A 139 9.63 18.33 -3.50
C LEU A 139 9.21 16.87 -3.68
N LEU A 140 9.65 16.21 -4.75
CA LEU A 140 9.32 14.80 -5.03
C LEU A 140 9.86 13.85 -3.96
N ARG A 141 11.06 14.11 -3.43
CA ARG A 141 11.64 13.34 -2.32
C ARG A 141 10.84 13.52 -1.03
N GLY A 142 10.39 14.73 -0.73
CA GLY A 142 9.50 15.00 0.41
C GLY A 142 8.17 14.27 0.29
N TRP A 143 7.56 14.27 -0.91
CA TRP A 143 6.34 13.50 -1.17
C TRP A 143 6.55 11.99 -1.06
N LEU A 144 7.72 11.47 -1.43
CA LEU A 144 8.07 10.07 -1.20
C LEU A 144 8.09 9.74 0.30
N VAL A 145 8.66 10.60 1.14
CA VAL A 145 8.62 10.41 2.61
C VAL A 145 7.18 10.43 3.09
N LEU A 146 6.36 11.39 2.64
CA LEU A 146 4.95 11.47 3.03
C LEU A 146 4.15 10.21 2.60
N ASN A 147 4.45 9.67 1.42
CA ASN A 147 3.87 8.42 0.93
C ASN A 147 4.22 7.23 1.85
N LEU A 148 5.45 7.18 2.35
CA LEU A 148 5.86 6.14 3.30
C LEU A 148 5.17 6.35 4.66
N LEU A 149 5.14 7.58 5.17
CA LEU A 149 4.48 7.89 6.45
C LEU A 149 3.00 7.47 6.42
N THR A 150 2.26 7.84 5.38
CA THR A 150 0.82 7.53 5.26
C THR A 150 0.52 6.03 5.25
N GLY A 151 1.43 5.19 4.75
CA GLY A 151 1.25 3.73 4.75
C GLY A 151 1.76 3.01 6.01
N TYR A 152 2.60 3.64 6.83
CA TYR A 152 3.17 3.03 8.04
C TYR A 152 2.58 3.57 9.35
N PHE A 153 2.34 4.88 9.44
CA PHE A 153 2.04 5.57 10.69
C PHE A 153 0.87 6.53 10.51
N LEU A 154 -0.08 6.55 11.45
CA LEU A 154 -1.18 7.50 11.41
C LEU A 154 -0.81 8.79 12.15
N PRO A 155 -1.18 9.98 11.62
CA PRO A 155 -1.20 11.17 12.45
C PRO A 155 -2.21 10.98 13.61
N THR A 156 -2.05 11.73 14.68
CA THR A 156 -3.00 11.70 15.79
C THR A 156 -4.38 12.20 15.35
N LYS A 157 -5.40 11.96 16.17
CA LYS A 157 -6.76 12.47 15.94
C LYS A 157 -6.80 14.00 15.80
N THR A 158 -5.83 14.70 16.37
CA THR A 158 -5.72 16.16 16.29
C THR A 158 -5.23 16.61 14.91
N LEU A 159 -4.16 16.00 14.40
CA LEU A 159 -3.58 16.36 13.10
C LEU A 159 -4.33 15.74 11.91
N MET A 160 -4.97 14.58 12.08
CA MET A 160 -5.67 13.83 11.04
C MET A 160 -6.55 14.68 10.10
N PRO A 161 -7.49 15.53 10.56
CA PRO A 161 -8.33 16.31 9.64
C PRO A 161 -7.53 17.31 8.79
N TYR A 162 -6.43 17.85 9.32
CA TYR A 162 -5.56 18.79 8.62
C TYR A 162 -4.69 18.08 7.58
N ALA A 163 -4.10 16.94 7.94
CA ALA A 163 -3.33 16.10 7.04
C ALA A 163 -4.18 15.56 5.89
N THR A 164 -5.39 15.07 6.19
CA THR A 164 -6.36 14.60 5.18
C THR A 164 -6.76 15.72 4.22
N LYS A 165 -7.05 16.92 4.73
CA LYS A 165 -7.37 18.07 3.88
C LYS A 165 -6.19 18.49 3.01
N PHE A 166 -4.97 18.51 3.56
CA PHE A 166 -3.75 18.81 2.82
C PHE A 166 -3.58 17.85 1.62
N LEU A 167 -3.74 16.55 1.86
CA LEU A 167 -3.66 15.53 0.80
C LEU A 167 -4.77 15.70 -0.25
N GLN A 168 -6.01 15.98 0.18
CA GLN A 168 -7.16 16.21 -0.71
C GLN A 168 -6.96 17.42 -1.63
N LEU A 169 -6.39 18.52 -1.11
CA LEU A 169 -6.08 19.70 -1.92
C LEU A 169 -4.98 19.38 -2.94
N ALA A 170 -3.91 18.71 -2.49
CA ALA A 170 -2.80 18.34 -3.36
C ALA A 170 -3.19 17.31 -4.44
N SER A 171 -4.13 16.40 -4.16
CA SER A 171 -4.63 15.42 -5.13
C SER A 171 -5.57 16.00 -6.17
N SER A 172 -6.23 17.12 -5.82
CA SER A 172 -7.25 17.76 -6.66
C SER A 172 -6.67 18.80 -7.62
N ASP A 173 -5.43 19.26 -7.39
CA ASP A 173 -4.73 20.21 -8.26
C ASP A 173 -4.16 19.52 -9.51
N PRO A 174 -4.75 19.71 -10.71
CA PRO A 174 -4.26 19.06 -11.93
C PRO A 174 -2.98 19.70 -12.49
N SER A 175 -2.61 20.89 -12.00
CA SER A 175 -1.39 21.59 -12.44
C SER A 175 -0.14 21.15 -11.67
N SER A 176 -0.33 20.37 -10.61
CA SER A 176 0.71 19.92 -9.72
C SER A 176 1.45 18.68 -10.25
N THR A 177 2.78 18.74 -10.25
CA THR A 177 3.63 17.59 -10.61
C THR A 177 3.58 16.44 -9.60
N HIS A 178 2.99 16.66 -8.42
CA HIS A 178 2.89 15.68 -7.33
C HIS A 178 1.45 15.20 -7.11
N GLN A 179 0.54 15.47 -8.04
CA GLN A 179 -0.87 15.07 -7.95
C GLN A 179 -1.02 13.55 -7.75
N ASP A 180 -0.30 12.74 -8.53
CA ASP A 180 -0.41 11.28 -8.49
C ASP A 180 0.07 10.71 -7.16
N ILE A 181 1.21 11.19 -6.65
CA ILE A 181 1.72 10.73 -5.36
C ILE A 181 0.83 11.21 -4.20
N ALA A 182 0.21 12.40 -4.31
CA ALA A 182 -0.77 12.86 -3.33
C ALA A 182 -2.02 11.96 -3.27
N LYS A 183 -2.55 11.52 -4.43
CA LYS A 183 -3.64 10.53 -4.50
C LYS A 183 -3.24 9.20 -3.84
N ILE A 184 -2.00 8.75 -4.07
CA ILE A 184 -1.46 7.54 -3.44
C ILE A 184 -1.37 7.72 -1.92
N CYS A 185 -0.82 8.84 -1.43
CA CYS A 185 -0.76 9.16 0.00
C CYS A 185 -2.16 9.14 0.64
N GLN A 186 -3.15 9.74 -0.01
CA GLN A 186 -4.54 9.75 0.47
C GLN A 186 -5.12 8.33 0.56
N SER A 187 -4.92 7.52 -0.47
CA SER A 187 -5.33 6.11 -0.48
C SER A 187 -4.65 5.32 0.63
N ASN A 188 -3.34 5.49 0.81
CA ASN A 188 -2.57 4.82 1.84
C ASN A 188 -3.01 5.23 3.25
N LEU A 189 -3.26 6.52 3.48
CA LEU A 189 -3.77 7.00 4.77
C LEU A 189 -5.13 6.38 5.10
N ARG A 190 -6.04 6.28 4.11
CA ARG A 190 -7.34 5.60 4.25
C ARG A 190 -7.15 4.12 4.61
N LYS A 191 -6.28 3.41 3.89
CA LYS A 191 -5.99 2.00 4.15
C LYS A 191 -5.36 1.77 5.52
N ASN A 192 -4.41 2.61 5.91
CA ASN A 192 -3.80 2.56 7.24
C ASN A 192 -4.83 2.78 8.34
N PHE A 193 -5.77 3.71 8.14
CA PHE A 193 -6.87 3.94 9.09
C PHE A 193 -7.80 2.72 9.21
N MET A 194 -8.13 2.05 8.10
CA MET A 194 -9.07 0.91 8.09
C MET A 194 -8.43 -0.42 8.52
N TYR A 195 -7.19 -0.67 8.12
CA TYR A 195 -6.54 -1.99 8.19
C TYR A 195 -5.27 -1.99 9.06
N GLY A 196 -4.85 -0.83 9.54
CA GLY A 196 -3.55 -0.62 10.18
C GLY A 196 -2.42 -0.42 9.16
N GLY A 197 -1.27 0.04 9.64
CA GLY A 197 -0.07 0.27 8.83
C GLY A 197 0.64 -1.02 8.46
N ARG A 198 1.44 -0.97 7.39
CA ARG A 198 2.29 -2.11 6.98
C ARG A 198 3.27 -2.47 8.11
N ARG A 199 3.50 -3.76 8.37
CA ARG A 199 4.27 -4.20 9.56
C ARG A 199 5.78 -4.16 9.33
N ASN A 200 6.21 -4.50 8.11
CA ASN A 200 7.63 -4.55 7.75
C ASN A 200 8.01 -3.36 6.88
N LEU A 201 9.14 -2.73 7.20
CA LEU A 201 9.71 -1.68 6.36
C LEU A 201 10.09 -2.24 4.98
N PRO A 202 10.15 -1.41 3.93
CA PRO A 202 10.51 -1.86 2.59
C PRO A 202 11.92 -2.43 2.61
N PHE A 203 12.17 -3.46 1.80
CA PHE A 203 13.53 -3.97 1.57
C PHE A 203 14.39 -2.94 0.82
N PRO A 204 15.73 -2.94 0.95
CA PRO A 204 16.59 -1.99 0.24
C PRO A 204 16.31 -1.91 -1.26
N VAL A 205 16.09 -3.06 -1.92
CA VAL A 205 15.74 -3.13 -3.35
C VAL A 205 14.39 -2.47 -3.65
N GLU A 206 13.41 -2.63 -2.76
CA GLU A 206 12.10 -1.96 -2.87
C GLU A 206 12.26 -0.44 -2.69
N MET A 207 13.11 -0.02 -1.74
CA MET A 207 13.38 1.39 -1.47
C MET A 207 14.11 2.09 -2.62
N GLU A 208 15.12 1.43 -3.21
CA GLU A 208 15.81 1.93 -4.38
C GLU A 208 14.87 2.06 -5.59
N ALA A 209 13.94 1.11 -5.76
CA ALA A 209 12.93 1.19 -6.81
C ALA A 209 11.99 2.39 -6.58
N LEU A 210 11.54 2.62 -5.34
CA LEU A 210 10.74 3.78 -4.98
C LEU A 210 11.46 5.11 -5.27
N LEU A 211 12.73 5.22 -4.90
CA LEU A 211 13.56 6.41 -5.16
C LEU A 211 13.71 6.70 -6.66
N LYS A 212 13.79 5.65 -7.49
CA LYS A 212 13.84 5.76 -8.96
C LYS A 212 12.46 6.01 -9.61
N GLY A 213 11.40 6.18 -8.82
CA GLY A 213 10.03 6.35 -9.31
C GLY A 213 9.36 5.04 -9.78
N HIS A 214 10.00 3.89 -9.56
CA HIS A 214 9.45 2.56 -9.87
C HIS A 214 8.63 2.02 -8.69
N GLY A 215 7.54 2.71 -8.34
CA GLY A 215 6.69 2.34 -7.20
C GLY A 215 5.78 1.12 -7.40
N ALA A 216 5.95 0.36 -8.48
CA ALA A 216 5.14 -0.81 -8.79
C ALA A 216 6.00 -2.02 -9.20
N ARG A 217 5.76 -3.15 -8.55
CA ARG A 217 6.39 -4.45 -8.80
C ARG A 217 5.41 -5.36 -9.55
N ARG A 218 5.89 -6.02 -10.61
CA ARG A 218 5.12 -7.09 -11.26
C ARG A 218 5.11 -8.34 -10.39
N LEU A 219 3.94 -8.96 -10.28
CA LEU A 219 3.72 -10.15 -9.46
C LEU A 219 2.80 -11.12 -10.20
N VAL A 220 3.17 -12.40 -10.18
CA VAL A 220 2.36 -13.48 -10.75
C VAL A 220 1.66 -14.20 -9.60
N ILE A 221 0.35 -14.37 -9.74
CA ILE A 221 -0.50 -15.15 -8.85
C ILE A 221 -0.86 -16.45 -9.54
N LEU A 222 -0.54 -17.57 -8.91
CA LEU A 222 -0.86 -18.90 -9.41
C LEU A 222 -2.30 -19.25 -9.05
N MET A 223 -3.11 -19.57 -10.05
CA MET A 223 -4.47 -20.02 -9.88
C MET A 223 -4.57 -21.53 -10.20
N PRO A 224 -5.61 -22.21 -9.70
CA PRO A 224 -5.85 -23.61 -10.03
C PRO A 224 -5.96 -23.84 -11.54
N GLY A 225 -5.71 -25.08 -11.98
CA GLY A 225 -5.67 -25.43 -13.41
C GLY A 225 -4.40 -25.00 -14.14
N GLY A 226 -3.40 -24.46 -13.43
CA GLY A 226 -2.15 -23.96 -14.03
C GLY A 226 -2.28 -22.55 -14.61
N MET A 227 -3.37 -21.85 -14.30
CA MET A 227 -3.61 -20.49 -14.74
C MET A 227 -2.72 -19.50 -13.97
N GLU A 228 -2.26 -18.47 -14.65
CA GLU A 228 -1.43 -17.42 -14.06
C GLU A 228 -2.11 -16.05 -14.23
N TYR A 229 -2.20 -15.28 -13.14
CA TYR A 229 -2.67 -13.91 -13.16
C TYR A 229 -1.51 -12.94 -12.92
N LEU A 230 -1.24 -12.05 -13.89
CA LEU A 230 -0.17 -11.07 -13.81
C LEU A 230 -0.70 -9.70 -13.38
N THR A 231 -0.28 -9.24 -12.20
CA THR A 231 -0.67 -7.93 -11.65
C THR A 231 0.54 -7.03 -11.36
N ARG A 232 0.27 -5.75 -11.08
CA ARG A 232 1.25 -4.77 -10.59
C ARG A 232 0.87 -4.30 -9.21
N ILE A 233 1.67 -4.68 -8.22
CA ILE A 233 1.47 -4.28 -6.83
C ILE A 233 2.35 -3.09 -6.47
N ARG A 234 1.85 -2.22 -5.59
CA ARG A 234 2.59 -1.10 -4.99
C ARG A 234 3.00 -1.45 -3.55
N THR A 235 3.91 -0.68 -2.96
CA THR A 235 4.43 -0.84 -1.59
C THR A 235 3.35 -1.08 -0.53
N PHE A 236 2.18 -0.44 -0.68
CA PHE A 236 1.05 -0.53 0.24
C PHE A 236 -0.19 -1.18 -0.38
N THR A 237 -0.02 -2.08 -1.36
CA THR A 237 -1.14 -2.90 -1.87
C THR A 237 -1.56 -3.92 -0.81
N VAL A 238 -2.84 -3.88 -0.46
CA VAL A 238 -3.51 -4.76 0.50
C VAL A 238 -4.10 -5.96 -0.24
N ALA A 239 -4.14 -7.13 0.41
CA ALA A 239 -4.59 -8.36 -0.21
C ALA A 239 -6.04 -8.28 -0.72
N LYS A 240 -6.91 -7.55 -0.01
CA LYS A 240 -8.30 -7.30 -0.44
C LYS A 240 -8.39 -6.63 -1.81
N GLU A 241 -7.54 -5.64 -2.09
CA GLU A 241 -7.52 -4.93 -3.39
C GLU A 241 -7.22 -5.91 -4.53
N LEU A 242 -6.23 -6.78 -4.32
CA LEU A 242 -5.85 -7.80 -5.31
C LEU A 242 -6.91 -8.89 -5.45
N LEU A 243 -7.52 -9.31 -4.34
CA LEU A 243 -8.56 -10.33 -4.34
C LEU A 243 -9.75 -9.86 -5.17
N GLN A 244 -10.21 -8.63 -4.92
CA GLN A 244 -11.28 -8.01 -5.68
C GLN A 244 -10.93 -7.88 -7.17
N GLU A 245 -9.72 -7.42 -7.49
CA GLU A 245 -9.24 -7.31 -8.87
C GLU A 245 -9.34 -8.67 -9.61
N ILE A 246 -8.86 -9.76 -8.99
CA ILE A 246 -8.90 -11.10 -9.62
C ILE A 246 -10.33 -11.62 -9.72
N CYS A 247 -11.15 -11.43 -8.68
CA CYS A 247 -12.54 -11.85 -8.67
C CYS A 247 -13.36 -11.15 -9.78
N GLU A 248 -13.19 -9.84 -9.95
CA GLU A 248 -13.85 -9.07 -11.01
C GLU A 248 -13.49 -9.61 -12.41
N GLN A 249 -12.22 -10.01 -12.64
CA GLN A 249 -11.81 -10.65 -13.89
C GLN A 249 -12.47 -12.02 -14.12
N MET A 250 -12.77 -12.74 -13.04
CA MET A 250 -13.54 -13.99 -13.08
C MET A 250 -15.06 -13.76 -13.15
N GLY A 251 -15.54 -12.50 -13.22
CA GLY A 251 -16.97 -12.19 -13.24
C GLY A 251 -17.65 -12.28 -11.87
N VAL A 252 -16.87 -12.40 -10.79
CA VAL A 252 -17.35 -12.45 -9.41
C VAL A 252 -17.41 -11.02 -8.88
N VAL A 253 -18.63 -10.49 -8.74
CA VAL A 253 -18.89 -9.13 -8.26
C VAL A 253 -19.51 -9.10 -6.85
N GLU A 254 -20.16 -10.19 -6.45
CA GLU A 254 -20.86 -10.29 -5.17
C GLU A 254 -19.88 -10.45 -4.01
N GLN A 255 -20.01 -9.60 -2.98
CA GLN A 255 -19.09 -9.59 -1.85
C GLN A 255 -19.11 -10.89 -1.04
N GLU A 256 -20.26 -11.57 -1.00
CA GLU A 256 -20.41 -12.88 -0.36
C GLU A 256 -19.56 -13.94 -1.06
N GLU A 257 -19.53 -13.93 -2.40
CA GLU A 257 -18.71 -14.85 -3.17
C GLU A 257 -17.23 -14.49 -3.10
N ILE A 258 -16.86 -13.20 -3.09
CA ILE A 258 -15.45 -12.79 -2.93
C ILE A 258 -14.85 -13.33 -1.62
N GLN A 259 -15.64 -13.41 -0.55
CA GLN A 259 -15.21 -13.97 0.74
C GLN A 259 -14.92 -15.47 0.68
N ASP A 260 -15.36 -16.17 -0.36
CA ASP A 260 -15.03 -17.58 -0.57
C ASP A 260 -13.59 -17.78 -1.08
N PHE A 261 -12.93 -16.72 -1.55
CA PHE A 261 -11.59 -16.76 -2.13
C PHE A 261 -10.50 -16.30 -1.15
N PHE A 262 -9.36 -16.98 -1.19
CA PHE A 262 -8.24 -16.77 -0.29
C PHE A 262 -6.91 -16.74 -1.03
N LEU A 263 -6.05 -15.79 -0.65
CA LEU A 263 -4.66 -15.72 -1.10
C LEU A 263 -3.75 -16.46 -0.12
N PHE A 264 -2.78 -17.20 -0.65
CA PHE A 264 -1.79 -17.92 0.13
C PHE A 264 -0.37 -17.57 -0.32
N ALA A 265 0.49 -17.32 0.65
CA ALA A 265 1.94 -17.28 0.47
C ALA A 265 2.53 -18.67 0.67
N ILE A 266 3.12 -19.22 -0.39
CA ILE A 266 3.83 -20.49 -0.36
C ILE A 266 5.32 -20.21 -0.43
N ARG A 267 6.05 -20.49 0.65
CA ARG A 267 7.50 -20.41 0.69
C ARG A 267 8.09 -21.78 0.34
N THR A 268 8.97 -21.80 -0.66
CA THR A 268 9.76 -22.99 -0.99
C THR A 268 11.07 -22.91 -0.22
N ASP A 269 11.25 -23.78 0.78
CA ASP A 269 12.53 -23.90 1.47
C ASP A 269 13.48 -24.78 0.63
N LYS A 270 14.68 -24.28 0.34
CA LYS A 270 15.72 -25.07 -0.35
C LYS A 270 16.34 -26.13 0.56
N LYS A 271 16.19 -26.00 1.88
CA LYS A 271 16.85 -26.84 2.89
C LYS A 271 15.93 -27.91 3.50
N ASN A 272 14.62 -27.66 3.56
CA ASN A 272 13.62 -28.63 3.97
C ASN A 272 12.66 -28.88 2.81
N LEU A 273 12.37 -30.15 2.48
CA LEU A 273 11.37 -30.51 1.45
C LEU A 273 9.93 -30.03 1.77
N GLY A 274 9.70 -29.37 2.90
CA GLY A 274 8.40 -28.85 3.31
C GLY A 274 8.08 -27.49 2.68
N LYS A 275 6.96 -27.41 1.97
CA LYS A 275 6.37 -26.13 1.54
C LYS A 275 5.63 -25.50 2.73
N ILE A 276 6.07 -24.32 3.17
CA ILE A 276 5.33 -23.56 4.19
C ILE A 276 4.24 -22.77 3.47
N VAL A 277 2.99 -23.03 3.83
CA VAL A 277 1.81 -22.34 3.27
C VAL A 277 1.22 -21.47 4.36
N LYS A 278 1.09 -20.16 4.09
CA LYS A 278 0.47 -19.20 5.01
C LYS A 278 -0.68 -18.47 4.32
N PRO A 279 -1.92 -18.54 4.84
CA PRO A 279 -3.02 -17.73 4.33
C PRO A 279 -2.74 -16.25 4.62
N ILE A 280 -3.12 -15.40 3.67
CA ILE A 280 -3.01 -13.94 3.77
C ILE A 280 -4.41 -13.41 4.07
N LYS A 281 -4.54 -12.65 5.16
CA LYS A 281 -5.83 -12.02 5.48
C LYS A 281 -6.11 -10.87 4.50
N PRO A 282 -7.38 -10.59 4.14
CA PRO A 282 -7.71 -9.51 3.22
C PRO A 282 -7.13 -8.16 3.66
N GLU A 283 -7.04 -7.88 4.95
CA GLU A 283 -6.56 -6.61 5.51
C GLU A 283 -5.03 -6.49 5.55
N GLU A 284 -4.28 -7.54 5.18
CA GLU A 284 -2.82 -7.54 5.26
C GLU A 284 -2.15 -7.09 3.95
N TYR A 285 -0.98 -6.46 4.09
CA TYR A 285 -0.20 -5.96 2.96
C TYR A 285 0.57 -7.09 2.27
N LEU A 286 0.50 -7.15 0.95
CA LEU A 286 1.15 -8.21 0.16
C LEU A 286 2.68 -8.19 0.34
N HIS A 287 3.28 -7.00 0.39
CA HIS A 287 4.73 -6.86 0.54
C HIS A 287 5.27 -7.35 1.90
N ASP A 288 4.42 -7.57 2.92
CA ASP A 288 4.85 -8.19 4.18
C ASP A 288 5.13 -9.70 4.04
N TYR A 289 4.68 -10.31 2.93
CA TYR A 289 4.85 -11.73 2.62
C TYR A 289 5.93 -12.01 1.58
N LEU A 290 6.26 -11.01 0.75
CA LEU A 290 7.20 -11.16 -0.35
C LEU A 290 8.64 -10.99 0.13
N LEU A 291 9.43 -12.07 0.05
CA LEU A 291 10.85 -12.03 0.37
C LEU A 291 11.70 -11.51 -0.81
N GLU A 292 12.89 -10.99 -0.53
CA GLU A 292 13.85 -10.51 -1.54
C GLU A 292 14.31 -11.62 -2.50
N ASP A 293 14.45 -12.84 -1.99
CA ASP A 293 14.95 -14.00 -2.72
C ASP A 293 13.95 -14.59 -3.73
N LYS A 294 12.74 -14.01 -3.84
CA LYS A 294 11.63 -14.50 -4.66
C LYS A 294 11.24 -15.97 -4.38
N MET A 295 11.54 -16.48 -3.18
CA MET A 295 11.20 -17.86 -2.78
C MET A 295 9.74 -18.02 -2.35
N VAL A 296 8.98 -16.93 -2.36
CA VAL A 296 7.55 -16.91 -2.04
C VAL A 296 6.74 -16.77 -3.32
N THR A 297 5.91 -17.78 -3.58
CA THR A 297 4.90 -17.75 -4.63
C THR A 297 3.53 -17.49 -4.01
N LEU A 298 2.72 -16.67 -4.66
CA LEU A 298 1.36 -16.40 -4.22
C LEU A 298 0.37 -17.24 -5.04
N THR A 299 -0.61 -17.84 -4.37
CA THR A 299 -1.68 -18.58 -5.03
C THR A 299 -3.05 -18.14 -4.53
N LEU A 300 -4.02 -18.13 -5.44
CA LEU A 300 -5.43 -17.92 -5.11
C LEU A 300 -6.14 -19.27 -5.06
N ARG A 301 -7.03 -19.48 -4.10
CA ARG A 301 -7.94 -20.64 -4.09
C ARG A 301 -9.29 -20.25 -3.54
N ARG A 302 -10.33 -20.95 -3.99
CA ARG A 302 -11.64 -20.91 -3.35
C ARG A 302 -11.69 -21.97 -2.24
N LEU A 303 -11.95 -21.58 -1.00
CA LEU A 303 -11.98 -22.53 0.13
C LEU A 303 -13.39 -22.87 0.58
N THR A 304 -14.27 -21.88 0.57
CA THR A 304 -15.68 -22.06 0.91
C THR A 304 -16.51 -22.02 -0.37
N TRP A 305 -17.62 -22.76 -0.36
CA TRP A 305 -18.52 -22.90 -1.50
C TRP A 305 -19.92 -22.53 -1.03
N THR A 306 -20.04 -21.33 -0.45
CA THR A 306 -21.30 -20.85 0.12
C THR A 306 -22.24 -20.37 -0.97
N THR A 307 -21.67 -19.76 -2.00
CA THR A 307 -22.38 -19.32 -3.21
C THR A 307 -22.31 -20.41 -4.30
N PRO A 308 -23.39 -20.60 -5.07
CA PRO A 308 -23.43 -21.60 -6.14
C PRO A 308 -22.47 -21.23 -7.28
N LEU A 309 -21.94 -22.24 -7.97
CA LEU A 309 -21.13 -22.02 -9.15
C LEU A 309 -21.96 -21.46 -10.30
N HIS A 310 -21.35 -20.54 -11.03
CA HIS A 310 -21.89 -19.98 -12.26
C HIS A 310 -20.90 -20.23 -13.41
N PHE A 311 -21.37 -20.27 -14.65
CA PHE A 311 -20.58 -20.79 -15.79
C PHE A 311 -20.54 -19.83 -16.98
N GLU A 312 -20.88 -18.55 -16.76
CA GLU A 312 -20.85 -17.52 -17.81
C GLU A 312 -19.42 -17.06 -18.13
N ASN A 313 -18.49 -17.19 -17.17
CA ASN A 313 -17.09 -16.78 -17.33
C ASN A 313 -16.17 -18.00 -17.51
N GLN A 314 -15.39 -18.00 -18.60
CA GLN A 314 -14.48 -19.09 -18.93
C GLN A 314 -13.33 -19.22 -17.91
N ILE A 315 -12.73 -18.10 -17.48
CA ILE A 315 -11.64 -18.11 -16.48
C ILE A 315 -12.16 -18.69 -15.17
N TYR A 316 -13.35 -18.28 -14.75
CA TYR A 316 -14.01 -18.84 -13.57
C TYR A 316 -14.18 -20.36 -13.71
N THR A 317 -14.71 -20.81 -14.84
CA THR A 317 -14.95 -22.24 -15.10
C THR A 317 -13.64 -23.03 -15.07
N ASP A 318 -12.60 -22.56 -15.74
CA ASP A 318 -11.29 -23.22 -15.83
C ASP A 318 -10.59 -23.28 -14.45
N VAL A 319 -10.67 -22.19 -13.68
CA VAL A 319 -10.13 -22.13 -12.32
C VAL A 319 -10.83 -23.12 -11.39
N HIS A 320 -12.17 -23.12 -11.35
CA HIS A 320 -12.90 -24.03 -10.46
C HIS A 320 -12.76 -25.50 -10.90
N TYR A 321 -12.83 -25.77 -12.20
CA TYR A 321 -12.55 -27.10 -12.76
C TYR A 321 -11.15 -27.58 -12.39
N GLY A 322 -10.13 -26.76 -12.62
CA GLY A 322 -8.75 -27.06 -12.29
C GLY A 322 -8.52 -27.33 -10.81
N GLN A 323 -9.23 -26.64 -9.92
CA GLN A 323 -9.15 -26.88 -8.48
C GLN A 323 -9.76 -28.22 -8.09
N VAL A 324 -11.01 -28.47 -8.51
CA VAL A 324 -11.73 -29.72 -8.20
C VAL A 324 -11.05 -30.92 -8.83
N LEU A 325 -10.55 -30.78 -10.06
CA LEU A 325 -9.79 -31.83 -10.75
C LEU A 325 -8.53 -32.20 -9.98
N TRP A 326 -7.80 -31.21 -9.46
CA TRP A 326 -6.60 -31.49 -8.66
C TRP A 326 -6.95 -32.25 -7.39
N ASP A 327 -8.00 -31.86 -6.66
CA ASP A 327 -8.45 -32.57 -5.46
C ASP A 327 -8.92 -34.00 -5.79
N TYR A 328 -9.65 -34.17 -6.90
CA TYR A 328 -10.09 -35.47 -7.41
C TYR A 328 -8.91 -36.41 -7.72
N LEU A 329 -7.96 -35.96 -8.56
CA LEU A 329 -6.82 -36.77 -8.99
C LEU A 329 -5.87 -37.13 -7.83
N ASN A 330 -5.81 -36.29 -6.79
CA ASN A 330 -5.03 -36.56 -5.59
C ASN A 330 -5.80 -37.37 -4.53
N GLY A 331 -7.00 -37.88 -4.86
CA GLY A 331 -7.80 -38.72 -3.96
C GLY A 331 -8.31 -37.98 -2.71
N ARG A 332 -8.43 -36.65 -2.76
CA ARG A 332 -8.92 -35.82 -1.64
C ARG A 332 -10.45 -35.80 -1.57
N ILE A 333 -11.12 -36.18 -2.65
CA ILE A 333 -12.58 -36.33 -2.69
C ILE A 333 -12.91 -37.75 -2.25
N LEU A 334 -13.46 -37.89 -1.04
CA LEU A 334 -13.88 -39.18 -0.49
C LEU A 334 -15.16 -39.65 -1.20
N LEU A 335 -15.03 -40.70 -2.02
CA LEU A 335 -16.15 -41.32 -2.73
C LEU A 335 -16.55 -42.62 -2.03
N THR A 336 -17.85 -42.86 -1.86
CA THR A 336 -18.36 -44.14 -1.37
C THR A 336 -18.27 -45.21 -2.46
N GLN A 337 -17.77 -46.41 -2.12
CA GLN A 337 -17.70 -47.51 -3.08
C GLN A 337 -19.10 -48.09 -3.34
N SER A 338 -19.60 -47.88 -4.56
CA SER A 338 -20.83 -48.47 -5.07
C SER A 338 -20.70 -48.67 -6.58
N LYS A 339 -21.54 -49.54 -7.16
CA LYS A 339 -21.59 -49.73 -8.63
C LYS A 339 -21.92 -48.43 -9.37
N GLU A 340 -22.73 -47.57 -8.76
CA GLU A 340 -23.09 -46.26 -9.32
C GLU A 340 -21.87 -45.32 -9.33
N THR A 341 -21.10 -45.29 -8.25
CA THR A 341 -19.86 -44.49 -8.18
C THR A 341 -18.83 -44.97 -9.20
N GLU A 342 -18.66 -46.29 -9.38
CA GLU A 342 -17.77 -46.85 -10.41
C GLU A 342 -18.16 -46.38 -11.82
N MET A 343 -19.46 -46.40 -12.14
CA MET A 343 -19.96 -45.90 -13.41
C MET A 343 -19.71 -44.39 -13.58
N GLN A 344 -19.96 -43.59 -12.53
CA GLN A 344 -19.71 -42.15 -12.54
C GLN A 344 -18.23 -41.82 -12.73
N VAL A 345 -17.32 -42.57 -12.10
CA VAL A 345 -15.87 -42.43 -12.29
C VAL A 345 -15.48 -42.73 -13.75
N GLY A 346 -16.05 -43.77 -14.36
CA GLY A 346 -15.85 -44.08 -15.78
C GLY A 346 -16.30 -42.95 -16.71
N LEU A 347 -17.49 -42.38 -16.44
CA LEU A 347 -18.01 -41.23 -17.18
C LEU A 347 -17.12 -39.98 -17.02
N LEU A 348 -16.67 -39.68 -15.80
CA LEU A 348 -15.77 -38.56 -15.52
C LEU A 348 -14.44 -38.73 -16.26
N ALA A 349 -13.85 -39.93 -16.28
CA ALA A 349 -12.62 -40.21 -17.00
C ALA A 349 -12.79 -40.00 -18.52
N MET A 350 -13.93 -40.42 -19.08
CA MET A 350 -14.27 -40.17 -20.49
C MET A 350 -14.40 -38.67 -20.78
N LEU A 351 -15.13 -37.92 -19.95
CA LEU A 351 -15.29 -36.47 -20.09
C LEU A 351 -13.95 -35.74 -19.96
N GLN A 352 -13.10 -36.15 -19.02
CA GLN A 352 -11.73 -35.62 -18.86
C GLN A 352 -10.87 -35.88 -20.09
N HIS A 353 -10.94 -37.08 -20.68
CA HIS A 353 -10.23 -37.38 -21.92
C HIS A 353 -10.71 -36.48 -23.07
N TRP A 354 -12.02 -36.28 -23.18
CA TRP A 354 -12.61 -35.45 -24.22
C TRP A 354 -12.32 -33.95 -24.05
N ALA A 355 -12.22 -33.47 -22.80
CA ALA A 355 -11.92 -32.08 -22.48
C ALA A 355 -10.43 -31.71 -22.65
N LYS A 356 -9.53 -32.67 -22.87
CA LYS A 356 -8.13 -32.34 -23.17
C LYS A 356 -8.07 -31.61 -24.52
N PRO A 357 -7.42 -30.44 -24.60
CA PRO A 357 -7.19 -29.81 -25.89
C PRO A 357 -6.41 -30.78 -26.79
N GLU A 358 -6.78 -30.86 -28.06
CA GLU A 358 -6.10 -31.65 -29.10
C GLU A 358 -4.64 -31.17 -29.28
N GLN A 359 -3.74 -31.51 -28.37
CA GLN A 359 -2.30 -31.18 -28.44
C GLN A 359 -1.43 -32.42 -28.69
N GLN A 360 -1.97 -33.46 -29.32
CA GLN A 360 -1.21 -34.66 -29.72
C GLN A 360 -1.51 -35.17 -31.14
N ASN A 361 -1.83 -34.28 -32.09
CA ASN A 361 -1.86 -34.63 -33.52
C ASN A 361 -0.82 -33.86 -34.36
N SER A 362 0.33 -33.55 -33.78
CA SER A 362 1.52 -33.11 -34.52
C SER A 362 2.75 -33.92 -34.09
N ALA A 363 2.69 -35.24 -34.33
CA ALA A 363 3.92 -36.00 -34.55
C ALA A 363 4.45 -35.67 -35.96
N PRO A 364 5.72 -35.28 -36.12
CA PRO A 364 6.30 -35.13 -37.45
C PRO A 364 6.38 -36.51 -38.09
N SER A 365 5.80 -36.63 -39.29
CA SER A 365 5.98 -37.79 -40.19
C SER A 365 7.38 -37.80 -40.78
#